data_AF-X1MY55-F1
#
_entry.id   AF-X1MY55-F1
#
_cell.length_a   1.000
_cell.length_b   1.000
_cell.length_c   1.000
_cell.angle_alpha   90.00
_cell.angle_beta   90.00
_cell.angle_gamma   90.00
#
_symmetry.space_group_name_H-M   'P 1'
#
loop_
_entity.id
_entity.type
_entity.pdbx_description
1 polymer ?
#
loop_
_entity_poly.entity_id
_entity_poly.type
_entity_poly.pdbx_seq_one_letter_code
_entity_poly.pdbx_strand_id
1 'polypeptide(L)' 'MNKEKKAVWGWAMYDWANSAFATTVMAGFFPIFFKQYWSYGVDVNVSTAQLGFGNSIASLLVALMAPILGAIADKGSARK' A
#
# COMPACT_ATOMS: atom_id res chain seq x y z
N MET A 1 -4.59 32.41 -5.64
CA MET A 1 -3.51 31.48 -5.22
C MET A 1 -2.89 30.88 -6.47
N ASN A 2 -1.55 30.91 -6.61
CA ASN A 2 -0.87 30.39 -7.81
C ASN A 2 -1.21 28.90 -7.99
N LYS A 3 -1.57 28.46 -9.21
CA LYS A 3 -2.01 27.08 -9.49
C LYS A 3 -0.97 26.04 -9.06
N GLU A 4 0.31 26.35 -9.30
CA GLU A 4 1.46 25.56 -8.85
C GLU A 4 1.48 25.36 -7.33
N LYS A 5 1.25 26.44 -6.57
CA LYS A 5 1.22 26.36 -5.10
C LYS A 5 0.06 25.47 -4.62
N LYS A 6 -1.09 25.51 -5.30
CA LYS A 6 -2.24 24.65 -4.96
C LYS A 6 -1.94 23.18 -5.26
N ALA A 7 -1.26 22.88 -6.37
CA ALA A 7 -0.85 21.53 -6.73
C ALA A 7 0.15 20.95 -5.72
N VAL A 8 1.18 21.72 -5.32
CA VAL A 8 2.16 21.31 -4.30
C VAL A 8 1.50 21.00 -2.97
N TRP A 9 0.63 21.89 -2.48
CA TRP A 9 -0.09 21.65 -1.22
C TRP A 9 -1.06 20.46 -1.32
N GLY A 10 -1.71 20.27 -2.47
CA GLY A 10 -2.57 19.12 -2.72
C GLY A 10 -1.80 17.80 -2.69
N TRP A 11 -0.64 17.74 -3.35
CA TRP A 11 0.23 16.57 -3.33
C TRP A 11 0.80 16.31 -1.93
N ALA A 12 1.26 17.36 -1.23
CA ALA A 12 1.79 17.23 0.12
C ALA A 12 0.75 16.69 1.13
N MET A 13 -0.50 17.17 1.06
CA MET A 13 -1.57 16.64 1.91
C MET A 13 -1.97 15.22 1.55
N TYR A 14 -1.97 14.87 0.26
CA TYR A 14 -2.18 13.50 -0.19
C TYR A 14 -1.10 12.55 0.34
N ASP A 15 0.17 12.92 0.18
CA ASP A 15 1.31 12.13 0.62
C ASP A 15 1.33 11.97 2.16
N TRP A 16 1.03 13.05 2.88
CA TRP A 16 0.90 13.03 4.34
C TRP A 16 -0.18 12.04 4.81
N ALA A 17 -1.38 12.11 4.23
CA ALA A 17 -2.47 11.22 4.59
C ALA A 17 -2.17 9.76 4.22
N ASN A 18 -1.59 9.52 3.04
CA ASN A 18 -1.21 8.20 2.59
C ASN A 18 -0.15 7.57 3.51
N SER A 19 0.86 8.36 3.92
CA SER A 19 1.90 7.92 4.84
C SER A 19 1.35 7.59 6.24
N ALA A 20 0.44 8.42 6.76
CA ALA A 20 -0.22 8.18 8.05
C ALA A 20 -1.06 6.89 8.03
N PHE A 21 -1.77 6.65 6.92
CA PHE A 21 -2.53 5.41 6.71
C PHE A 21 -1.62 4.18 6.64
N ALA A 22 -0.56 4.23 5.83
CA ALA A 22 0.36 3.11 5.64
C ALA A 22 1.03 2.68 6.96
N THR A 23 1.45 3.65 7.77
CA THR A 23 2.11 3.37 9.04
C THR A 23 1.13 2.89 10.11
N THR A 24 0.01 3.59 10.29
CA THR A 24 -0.94 3.30 11.38
C THR A 24 -1.77 2.07 11.07
N VAL A 25 -2.39 2.04 9.88
CA VAL A 25 -3.36 0.99 9.52
C VAL A 25 -2.64 -0.23 8.98
N MET A 26 -1.78 -0.07 7.98
CA MET A 26 -1.18 -1.23 7.31
C MET A 26 -0.07 -1.87 8.13
N ALA A 27 0.83 -1.08 8.73
CA ALA A 27 1.93 -1.63 9.51
C ALA A 27 1.55 -1.92 10.98
N GLY A 28 0.82 -1.01 11.64
CA GLY A 28 0.46 -1.15 13.05
C GLY A 28 -0.77 -2.03 13.31
N PHE A 29 -1.92 -1.63 12.76
CA PHE A 29 -3.21 -2.25 13.08
C PHE A 29 -3.42 -3.60 12.39
N PHE A 30 -3.14 -3.67 11.08
CA PHE A 30 -3.53 -4.81 10.25
C PHE A 30 -2.96 -6.16 10.71
N PRO A 31 -1.68 -6.30 11.13
CA PRO A 31 -1.16 -7.59 11.61
C PRO A 31 -1.89 -8.08 12.86
N ILE A 32 -2.24 -7.17 13.76
CA ILE A 32 -2.98 -7.49 15.00
C ILE A 32 -4.39 -7.95 14.64
N PHE A 33 -5.08 -7.20 13.77
CA PHE A 33 -6.41 -7.57 13.28
C PHE A 33 -6.40 -8.94 12.58
N PHE A 34 -5.44 -9.17 11.69
CA PHE A 34 -5.28 -10.44 10.98
C PHE A 34 -5.09 -11.59 11.97
N LYS A 35 -4.23 -11.42 12.97
CA LYS A 35 -4.01 -12.43 14.00
C LYS A 35 -5.27 -12.72 14.81
N GLN A 36 -6.00 -11.69 15.20
CA GLN A 36 -7.17 -11.81 16.10
C GLN A 36 -8.43 -12.29 15.38
N TYR A 37 -8.58 -12.00 14.09
CA TYR A 37 -9.81 -12.30 13.35
C TYR A 37 -9.62 -13.43 12.33
N TRP A 38 -8.58 -13.38 11.50
CA TRP A 38 -8.36 -14.36 10.42
C TRP A 38 -7.47 -15.55 10.82
N SER A 39 -6.60 -15.38 11.82
CA SER A 39 -5.74 -16.45 12.36
C SER A 39 -5.98 -16.67 13.86
N TYR A 40 -7.24 -16.54 14.30
CA TYR A 40 -7.66 -16.72 15.69
C TYR A 40 -7.32 -18.13 16.21
N GLY A 41 -6.79 -18.22 17.42
CA GLY A 41 -6.45 -19.50 18.07
C GLY A 41 -5.24 -20.23 17.50
N VAL A 42 -4.64 -19.75 16.40
CA VAL A 42 -3.44 -20.31 15.78
C VAL A 42 -2.19 -19.90 16.59
N ASP A 43 -1.06 -20.58 16.44
CA ASP A 43 0.23 -20.09 16.95
C ASP A 43 0.63 -18.75 16.29
N VAL A 44 1.48 -17.97 16.96
CA VAL A 44 1.96 -16.69 16.44
C VAL A 44 2.87 -16.90 15.22
N ASN A 45 3.73 -17.92 15.21
CA ASN A 45 4.64 -18.16 14.10
C ASN A 45 3.88 -18.55 12.83
N VAL A 46 2.87 -19.41 12.97
CA VAL A 46 2.03 -19.83 11.84
C VAL A 46 1.20 -18.66 11.30
N SER A 47 0.65 -17.81 12.17
CA SER A 47 -0.07 -16.62 11.71
C SER A 47 0.83 -15.62 10.97
N THR A 48 2.05 -15.41 11.45
CA THR A 48 3.05 -14.57 10.76
C THR A 48 3.42 -15.17 9.41
N ALA A 49 3.59 -16.49 9.33
CA ALA A 49 3.86 -17.18 8.07
C ALA A 49 2.71 -17.00 7.06
N GLN A 50 1.45 -17.17 7.49
CA GLN A 50 0.27 -16.95 6.65
C GLN A 50 0.19 -15.52 6.11
N LEU A 51 0.42 -14.52 6.98
CA LEU A 51 0.47 -13.11 6.58
C LEU A 51 1.61 -12.86 5.59
N GLY A 52 2.78 -13.46 5.84
CA GLY A 52 3.94 -13.40 4.95
C GLY A 52 3.65 -13.98 3.56
N PHE A 53 3.04 -15.17 3.49
CA PHE A 53 2.64 -15.78 2.22
C PHE A 53 1.66 -14.90 1.43
N GLY A 54 0.66 -14.33 2.12
CA GLY A 54 -0.29 -13.39 1.50
C GLY A 54 0.43 -12.19 0.89
N ASN A 55 1.34 -11.57 1.64
CA ASN A 55 2.13 -10.45 1.16
C ASN A 55 3.06 -10.84 -0.01
N SER A 56 3.66 -12.02 0.02
CA SER A 56 4.53 -12.50 -1.07
C SER A 56 3.75 -12.70 -2.37
N ILE A 57 2.57 -13.32 -2.32
CA ILE A 57 1.71 -13.51 -3.50
C ILE A 57 1.27 -12.16 -4.06
N ALA A 58 0.79 -11.25 -3.19
CA ALA A 58 0.42 -9.90 -3.60
C ALA A 58 1.58 -9.16 -4.25
N SER A 59 2.78 -9.24 -3.66
CA SER A 59 3.98 -8.59 -4.20
C SER A 59 4.41 -9.17 -5.54
N LEU A 60 4.27 -10.49 -5.73
CA LEU A 60 4.54 -11.14 -7.01
C LEU A 60 3.58 -10.65 -8.10
N LEU A 61 2.28 -10.56 -7.79
CA LEU A 61 1.30 -10.01 -8.71
C LEU A 61 1.63 -8.55 -9.08
N VAL A 62 1.98 -7.72 -8.09
CA VAL A 62 2.44 -6.34 -8.34
C VAL A 62 3.67 -6.32 -9.22
N ALA A 63 4.66 -7.17 -8.98
CA ALA A 63 5.89 -7.23 -9.78
C ALA A 63 5.61 -7.58 -11.25
N LEU A 64 4.64 -8.45 -11.51
CA LEU A 64 4.23 -8.82 -12.87
C LEU A 64 3.39 -7.73 -13.55
N MET A 65 2.55 -7.02 -12.80
CA MET A 65 1.69 -5.97 -13.34
C MET A 65 2.39 -4.62 -13.49
N ALA A 66 3.40 -4.32 -12.67
CA ALA A 66 4.08 -3.02 -12.64
C ALA A 66 4.68 -2.61 -14.00
N PRO A 67 5.35 -3.49 -14.78
CA PRO A 67 5.84 -3.13 -16.11
C PRO A 67 4.72 -2.75 -17.09
N ILE A 68 3.58 -3.44 -17.01
CA ILE A 68 2.43 -3.21 -17.89
C ILE A 68 1.79 -1.86 -17.55
N LEU A 69 1.51 -1.64 -16.26
CA LEU A 69 0.91 -0.38 -15.79
C LEU A 69 1.87 0.80 -15.99
N GLY A 70 3.17 0.60 -15.78
CA GLY A 70 4.21 1.59 -16.06
C GLY A 70 4.25 1.98 -17.53
N ALA A 71 4.28 0.99 -18.44
CA ALA A 71 4.26 1.26 -19.87
C ALA A 71 2.98 1.97 -20.34
N ILE A 72 1.83 1.72 -19.70
CA ILE A 72 0.59 2.47 -19.96
C ILE A 72 0.72 3.92 -19.47
N ALA A 73 1.26 4.11 -18.26
CA ALA A 73 1.48 5.44 -17.69
C ALA A 73 2.47 6.28 -18.54
N ASP A 74 3.51 5.66 -19.08
CA ASP A 74 4.49 6.35 -19.94
C ASP A 74 3.90 6.80 -21.28
N LYS A 75 2.97 6.02 -21.85
CA LYS A 75 2.24 6.38 -23.08
C LYS A 75 1.18 7.46 -22.84
N GLY A 76 0.53 7.42 -21.68
CA GLY A 76 -0.40 8.46 -21.24
C GLY A 76 0.36 9.65 -20.66
N SER A 77 0.86 10.54 -21.51
CA SER A 77 1.56 11.79 -21.12
C SER A 77 0.67 12.82 -20.38
N ALA A 78 -0.25 12.37 -19.51
CA ALA A 78 -0.95 13.23 -18.57
C ALA A 78 -0.01 13.52 -17.40
N ARG A 79 0.89 14.51 -17.59
CA ARG A 79 1.50 15.21 -16.45
C ARG A 79 0.35 15.81 -15.62
N LYS A 80 0.13 15.25 -14.43
CA LYS A 80 -0.65 15.90 -13.37
C LYS A 80 0.23 16.90 -12.63
#